data_AF-A0A2G4SXP5-F1
#
_entry.id   AF-A0A2G4SXP5-F1
#
_cell.length_a   1.000
_cell.length_b   1.000
_cell.length_c   1.000
_cell.angle_alpha   90.00
_cell.angle_beta   90.00
_cell.angle_gamma   90.00
#
_symmetry.space_group_name_H-M   'P 1'
#
loop_
_entity.id
_entity.type
_entity.pdbx_description
1 polymer ?
#
loop_
_entity_poly.entity_id
_entity_poly.type
_entity_poly.pdbx_seq_one_letter_code
_entity_poly.pdbx_strand_id
1 'polypeptide(L)'
;MGCCISYEKSSTIEVILDENGVAHRVAEGKGTHIIRTYPDKETKIERKPPTKPSEISSLSRPDAIYYPKKSLMTVSCFPSRKVRPGEPIDASTIQNEKS
;
A
#
# COMPACT_ATOMS: atom_id res chain seq x y z
N MET A 1 -20.45 -23.39 34.67
CA MET A 1 -19.32 -22.81 33.92
C MET A 1 -18.95 -23.82 32.85
N GLY A 2 -19.28 -23.54 31.59
CA GLY A 2 -19.04 -24.49 30.50
C GLY A 2 -17.57 -24.51 30.13
N CYS A 3 -16.94 -25.69 30.18
CA CYS A 3 -15.59 -25.90 29.65
C CYS A 3 -15.67 -25.90 28.12
N CYS A 4 -15.08 -24.86 27.50
CA CYS A 4 -14.87 -24.79 26.06
C CYS A 4 -13.81 -25.82 25.66
N ILE A 5 -14.21 -27.09 25.53
CA ILE A 5 -13.36 -28.11 24.89
C ILE A 5 -13.51 -27.89 23.39
N SER A 6 -12.74 -26.94 22.84
CA SER A 6 -12.55 -26.88 21.41
C SER A 6 -11.80 -28.15 21.01
N TYR A 7 -12.55 -29.10 20.46
CA TYR A 7 -12.06 -30.28 19.75
C TYR A 7 -10.78 -29.89 18.99
N GLU A 8 -9.64 -30.45 19.36
CA GLU A 8 -8.29 -30.09 18.88
C GLU A 8 -8.12 -30.44 17.40
N LYS A 9 -8.79 -29.68 16.54
CA LYS A 9 -8.43 -29.58 15.12
C LYS A 9 -7.12 -28.82 15.06
N SER A 10 -6.21 -29.26 14.19
CA SER A 10 -4.93 -28.61 13.96
C SER A 10 -5.13 -27.09 13.86
N SER A 11 -4.49 -26.33 14.75
CA SER A 11 -4.66 -24.88 14.82
C SER A 11 -3.46 -24.19 14.20
N THR A 12 -3.71 -23.16 13.42
CA THR A 12 -2.67 -22.34 12.79
C THR A 12 -2.74 -20.95 13.41
N ILE A 13 -1.62 -20.48 13.95
CA ILE A 13 -1.52 -19.22 14.67
C ILE A 13 -0.44 -18.37 14.03
N GLU A 14 -0.78 -17.13 13.69
CA GLU A 14 0.19 -16.14 13.24
C GLU A 14 0.83 -15.42 14.43
N VAL A 15 2.16 -15.31 14.41
CA VAL A 15 2.94 -14.68 15.47
C VAL A 15 4.04 -13.76 14.93
N ILE A 16 4.49 -12.84 15.77
CA ILE A 16 5.71 -12.05 15.59
C ILE A 16 6.71 -12.48 16.67
N LEU A 17 7.98 -12.63 16.31
CA LEU A 17 9.05 -12.90 17.26
C LEU A 17 9.69 -11.59 17.68
N ASP A 18 9.79 -11.37 18.98
CA ASP A 18 10.49 -10.23 19.57
C ASP A 18 12.01 -10.46 19.58
N GLU A 19 12.78 -9.44 19.97
CA GLU A 19 14.26 -9.49 20.03
C GLU A 19 14.79 -10.61 20.95
N ASN A 20 14.00 -10.97 21.97
CA ASN A 20 14.30 -12.06 22.89
C ASN A 20 13.86 -13.44 22.38
N GLY A 21 13.30 -13.52 21.16
CA GLY A 21 12.77 -14.74 20.56
C GLY A 21 11.39 -15.17 21.09
N VAL A 22 10.69 -14.29 21.81
CA VAL A 22 9.35 -14.57 22.34
C VAL A 22 8.30 -14.38 21.25
N ALA A 23 7.39 -15.35 21.11
CA ALA A 23 6.32 -15.32 20.11
C ALA A 23 5.06 -14.63 20.63
N HIS A 24 4.68 -13.52 19.98
CA HIS A 24 3.46 -12.78 20.26
C HIS A 24 2.40 -13.06 19.22
N ARG A 25 1.21 -13.52 19.65
CA ARG A 25 0.06 -13.75 18.76
C ARG A 25 -0.41 -12.43 18.16
N VAL A 26 -0.72 -12.46 16.86
CA VAL A 26 -1.26 -11.32 16.12
C VAL A 26 -2.44 -11.72 15.26
N ALA A 27 -3.16 -10.72 14.75
CA ALA A 27 -4.22 -10.93 13.78
C ALA A 27 -3.66 -11.53 12.48
N GLU A 28 -4.52 -12.28 11.78
CA GLU A 28 -4.22 -12.87 10.48
C GLU A 28 -3.72 -11.81 9.48
N GLY A 29 -2.67 -12.15 8.73
CA GLY A 29 -2.01 -11.25 7.78
C GLY A 29 -0.92 -10.37 8.38
N LYS A 30 -0.81 -10.26 9.72
CA LYS A 30 0.20 -9.41 10.39
C LYS A 30 1.40 -10.19 10.93
N GLY A 31 1.32 -11.52 11.01
CA GLY A 31 2.40 -12.34 11.56
C GLY A 31 3.54 -12.56 10.58
N THR A 32 4.75 -12.66 11.12
CA THR A 32 5.95 -13.03 10.37
C THR A 32 6.21 -14.53 10.40
N HIS A 33 5.68 -15.22 11.40
CA HIS A 33 5.81 -16.66 11.58
C HIS A 33 4.44 -17.31 11.80
N ILE A 34 4.36 -18.58 11.44
CA ILE A 34 3.17 -19.41 11.55
C ILE A 34 3.50 -20.59 12.47
N ILE A 35 2.74 -20.75 13.54
CA ILE A 35 2.80 -21.91 14.43
C ILE A 35 1.64 -22.84 14.09
N ARG A 36 1.97 -24.08 13.72
CA ARG A 36 1.00 -25.14 13.46
C ARG A 36 1.04 -26.15 14.60
N THR A 37 -0.06 -26.25 15.32
CA THR A 37 -0.25 -27.27 16.35
C THR A 37 -1.02 -28.45 15.75
N TYR A 38 -0.59 -29.65 16.12
CA TYR A 38 -1.22 -30.90 15.73
C TYR A 38 -1.47 -31.72 16.99
N PRO A 39 -2.57 -32.48 17.07
CA PRO A 39 -2.85 -33.31 18.25
C PRO A 39 -1.82 -34.42 18.43
N ASP A 40 -1.41 -35.05 17.33
CA ASP A 40 -0.55 -36.25 17.35
C ASP A 40 0.89 -35.99 16.87
N LYS A 41 1.26 -34.72 16.63
CA LYS A 41 2.57 -34.38 16.07
C LYS A 41 3.16 -33.17 16.77
N GLU A 42 4.47 -33.06 16.69
CA GLU A 42 5.19 -31.90 17.20
C GLU A 42 4.67 -30.60 16.58
N THR A 43 4.64 -29.56 17.41
CA THR A 43 4.29 -28.22 16.97
C THR A 43 5.39 -27.70 16.05
N LYS A 44 5.00 -27.23 14.87
CA LYS A 44 5.93 -26.72 13.85
C LYS A 44 5.83 -25.20 13.76
N ILE A 45 6.97 -24.55 13.70
CA ILE A 45 7.07 -23.11 13.40
C ILE A 45 7.68 -22.93 12.02
N GLU A 46 7.00 -22.17 11.17
CA GLU A 46 7.42 -21.87 9.80
C GLU A 46 7.45 -20.35 9.61
N ARG A 47 8.46 -19.83 8.90
CA ARG A 47 8.51 -18.41 8.54
C ARG A 47 7.55 -18.16 7.36
N LYS A 48 6.68 -17.17 7.49
CA LYS A 48 5.74 -16.81 6.42
C LYS A 48 6.54 -16.25 5.23
N PRO A 49 6.32 -16.71 3.99
CA PRO A 49 6.93 -16.09 2.84
C PRO A 49 6.48 -14.62 2.76
N PRO A 50 7.36 -13.69 2.37
CA PRO A 50 6.95 -12.30 2.19
C PRO A 50 5.83 -12.26 1.17
N THR A 51 4.66 -11.74 1.56
CA THR A 51 3.52 -11.56 0.66
C THR A 51 4.00 -10.70 -0.51
N LYS A 52 4.11 -11.31 -1.69
CA LYS A 52 4.49 -10.58 -2.89
C LYS A 52 3.39 -9.54 -3.15
N PRO A 53 3.73 -8.29 -3.49
CA PRO A 53 2.74 -7.23 -3.74
C PRO A 53 1.74 -7.57 -4.85
N SER A 54 1.99 -8.61 -5.64
CA SER A 54 1.10 -9.16 -6.65
C SER A 54 -0.24 -9.67 -6.09
N GLU A 55 -0.31 -10.14 -4.84
CA GLU A 55 -1.59 -10.59 -4.26
C GLU A 55 -2.50 -9.42 -3.86
N ILE A 56 -1.92 -8.31 -3.40
CA ILE A 56 -2.64 -7.07 -3.08
C ILE A 56 -3.21 -6.42 -4.36
N SER A 57 -2.59 -6.68 -5.51
CA SER A 57 -3.04 -6.19 -6.82
C SER A 57 -4.31 -6.88 -7.33
N SER A 58 -4.76 -7.95 -6.68
CA SER A 58 -6.05 -8.62 -6.97
C SER A 58 -7.25 -7.94 -6.30
N LEU A 59 -7.01 -6.97 -5.41
CA LEU A 59 -8.08 -6.12 -4.90
C LEU A 59 -8.56 -5.23 -6.05
N SER A 60 -9.78 -5.46 -6.51
CA SER A 60 -10.39 -4.64 -7.56
C SER A 60 -10.41 -3.20 -7.09
N ARG A 61 -9.93 -2.29 -7.95
CA ARG A 61 -10.11 -0.86 -7.70
C ARG A 61 -11.62 -0.61 -7.69
N PRO A 62 -12.19 -0.02 -6.63
CA PRO A 62 -13.60 0.32 -6.64
C PRO A 62 -13.88 1.29 -7.79
N ASP A 63 -14.97 1.07 -8.51
CA ASP A 63 -15.42 1.99 -9.54
C ASP A 63 -15.69 3.36 -8.91
N ALA A 64 -15.13 4.40 -9.51
CA ALA A 64 -15.38 5.76 -9.05
C ALA A 64 -16.86 6.10 -9.29
N ILE A 65 -17.60 6.32 -8.20
CA ILE A 65 -19.03 6.66 -8.23
C ILE A 65 -19.26 8.03 -8.91
N TYR A 66 -18.25 8.90 -8.92
CA TYR A 66 -18.36 10.25 -9.44
C TYR A 66 -17.19 10.60 -10.35
N TYR A 67 -17.50 10.85 -11.62
CA TYR A 67 -16.60 11.49 -12.56
C TYR A 67 -17.04 12.95 -12.74
N PRO A 68 -16.20 13.95 -12.41
CA PRO A 68 -16.54 15.33 -12.68
C PRO A 68 -16.71 15.50 -14.20
N LYS A 69 -17.86 16.03 -14.61
CA LYS A 69 -18.05 16.44 -16.01
C LYS A 69 -16.93 17.42 -16.36
N LYS A 70 -16.23 17.16 -17.47
CA LYS A 70 -15.25 18.09 -18.03
C LYS A 70 -15.97 19.40 -18.25
N SER A 71 -15.73 20.35 -17.35
CA SER A 71 -16.20 21.71 -17.54
C SER A 71 -15.53 22.19 -18.82
N LEU A 72 -16.33 22.54 -19.83
CA LEU A 72 -15.87 23.33 -20.98
C LEU A 72 -15.61 24.75 -20.49
N MET A 73 -14.70 24.90 -19.53
CA MET A 73 -13.99 26.15 -19.35
C MET A 73 -13.08 26.23 -20.57
N THR A 74 -13.56 26.95 -21.58
CA THR A 74 -12.74 27.55 -22.61
C THR A 74 -11.55 28.19 -21.91
N VAL A 75 -10.42 27.50 -21.96
CA VAL A 75 -9.14 28.06 -21.55
C VAL A 75 -8.86 29.12 -22.59
N SER A 76 -9.25 30.36 -22.31
CA SER A 76 -8.81 31.49 -23.10
C SER A 76 -7.29 31.47 -23.05
N CYS A 77 -6.76 31.24 -24.25
CA CYS A 77 -5.40 31.38 -24.69
C CYS A 77 -4.51 32.23 -23.76
N PHE A 78 -3.66 31.57 -22.98
CA PHE A 78 -2.39 32.17 -22.56
C PHE A 78 -1.28 31.42 -23.31
N PRO A 79 -0.47 32.10 -24.13
CA PRO A 79 0.68 31.45 -24.75
C PRO A 79 1.67 31.10 -23.64
N SER A 80 1.62 29.85 -23.17
CA SER A 80 2.67 29.27 -22.35
C SER A 80 3.90 29.13 -23.23
N ARG A 81 4.71 30.19 -23.30
CA ARG A 81 6.03 30.12 -23.92
C ARG A 81 6.81 29.09 -23.10
N LYS A 82 7.11 27.93 -23.69
CA LYS A 82 7.98 26.93 -23.08
C LYS A 82 9.37 27.53 -22.96
N VAL A 83 9.71 28.05 -21.77
CA VAL A 83 11.09 28.40 -21.45
C VAL A 83 11.81 27.09 -21.19
N ARG A 84 12.75 26.74 -22.08
CA ARG A 84 13.68 25.64 -21.83
C ARG A 84 14.71 26.14 -20.81
N PRO A 85 15.06 25.35 -19.79
CA PRO A 85 16.15 25.71 -18.89
C PRO A 85 17.45 25.84 -19.71
N GLY A 86 18.02 27.05 -19.77
CA GLY A 86 19.35 27.29 -20.38
C GLY A 86 19.42 28.29 -21.54
N GLU A 87 18.32 28.90 -22.00
CA GLU A 87 18.41 29.99 -22.98
C GLU A 87 18.64 31.35 -22.30
N PRO A 88 19.64 32.14 -22.71
CA PRO A 88 19.86 33.48 -22.19
C PRO A 88 18.73 34.41 -22.65
N ILE A 89 18.10 35.08 -21.68
CA ILE A 89 17.06 36.08 -21.94
C ILE A 89 17.78 37.36 -22.39
N ASP A 90 17.56 37.76 -23.65
CA ASP A 90 18.08 39.03 -24.17
C ASP A 90 17.21 40.19 -23.63
N ALA A 91 17.81 41.01 -22.76
CA ALA A 91 17.12 42.05 -21.98
C ALA A 91 16.69 43.27 -22.81
N SER A 92 16.94 43.28 -24.11
CA SER A 92 16.67 44.42 -25.00
C SER A 92 15.20 44.62 -25.38
N THR A 93 14.31 43.66 -25.10
CA THR A 93 12.89 43.73 -25.52
C THR A 93 11.93 44.39 -24.50
N ILE A 94 12.38 44.68 -23.27
CA ILE A 94 11.47 45.11 -22.17
C ILE A 94 11.13 46.62 -22.20
N GLN A 95 11.78 47.45 -23.04
CA GLN A 95 11.59 48.91 -22.99
C GLN A 95 10.53 49.52 -23.93
N ASN A 96 9.85 48.73 -24.77
CA ASN A 96 8.86 49.30 -25.72
C ASN A 96 7.39 49.19 -25.28
N GLU A 97 7.11 48.84 -24.02
CA GLU A 97 5.73 48.84 -23.48
C GLU A 97 5.58 49.89 -22.35
N LYS A 98 6.15 51.08 -22.56
CA LYS A 98 5.87 52.24 -21.72
C LYS A 98 5.95 53.53 -22.53
N SER A 99 5.06 53.67 -23.50
CA SER A 99 4.64 54.97 -24.02
C SER A 99 3.18 54.95 -24.43
#